data_AF-A0AAV5VKH1-F1
#
_entry.id   AF-A0AAV5VKH1-F1
#
_cell.length_a   1.000
_cell.length_b   1.000
_cell.length_c   1.000
_cell.angle_alpha   90.00
_cell.angle_beta   90.00
_cell.angle_gamma   90.00
#
_symmetry.space_group_name_H-M   'P 1'
#
loop_
_entity.id
_entity.type
_entity.pdbx_description
1 polymer ?
#
loop_
_entity_poly.entity_id
_entity_poly.type
_entity_poly.pdbx_seq_one_letter_code
_entity_poly.pdbx_strand_id
1 'polypeptide(L)'
;AACPSGFELVRNGDCHKQLNHVPDLYPPNAPPYSKAACEELGAQPVIIRNQEDHDFWYSIAKQDMAKGGEGNIMLGIECNLTKYQWMDGSNIDFKPSGTDMGLITR
;
A
#
# COMPACT_ATOMS: atom_id res chain seq x y z
N ALA A 1 -11.87 18.16 -2.61
CA ALA A 1 -12.38 16.90 -3.18
C ALA A 1 -13.05 16.11 -2.07
N ALA A 2 -14.11 15.35 -2.38
CA ALA A 2 -14.77 14.46 -1.42
C ALA A 2 -14.50 13.01 -1.84
N CYS A 3 -14.00 12.18 -0.92
CA CYS A 3 -13.75 10.77 -1.18
C CYS A 3 -15.05 9.94 -1.11
N PRO A 4 -15.09 8.78 -1.78
CA PRO A 4 -16.18 7.82 -1.61
C PRO A 4 -16.40 7.44 -0.14
N SER A 5 -17.60 6.99 0.20
CA SER A 5 -17.94 6.62 1.58
C SER A 5 -16.97 5.56 2.14
N GLY A 6 -16.45 5.82 3.33
CA GLY A 6 -15.48 4.94 4.00
C GLY A 6 -14.04 5.09 3.50
N PHE A 7 -13.77 6.03 2.58
CA PHE A 7 -12.42 6.45 2.23
C PHE A 7 -12.10 7.80 2.87
N GLU A 8 -10.85 7.95 3.28
CA GLU A 8 -10.29 9.18 3.82
C GLU A 8 -9.49 9.89 2.73
N LEU A 9 -9.62 11.21 2.67
CA LEU A 9 -8.82 12.02 1.78
C LEU A 9 -7.36 11.97 2.26
N VAL A 10 -6.50 11.47 1.39
CA VAL A 10 -5.05 11.51 1.59
C VAL A 10 -4.44 12.54 0.66
N ARG A 11 -3.12 12.55 0.60
CA ARG A 11 -2.32 13.50 -0.16
C ARG A 11 -2.69 13.51 -1.65
N ASN A 12 -2.46 14.64 -2.32
CA ASN A 12 -2.64 14.82 -3.77
C ASN A 12 -4.06 14.58 -4.31
N GLY A 13 -5.07 14.55 -3.44
CA GLY A 13 -6.45 14.28 -3.85
C GLY A 13 -6.78 12.80 -3.94
N ASP A 14 -5.86 11.91 -3.59
CA ASP A 14 -6.09 10.48 -3.52
C ASP A 14 -6.97 10.13 -2.30
N CYS A 15 -7.63 8.98 -2.39
CA CYS A 15 -8.51 8.47 -1.36
C CYS A 15 -7.99 7.13 -0.85
N HIS A 16 -7.94 6.95 0.47
CA HIS A 16 -7.43 5.76 1.13
C HIS A 16 -8.48 5.11 2.02
N LYS A 17 -8.48 3.79 2.08
CA LYS A 17 -9.25 3.03 3.06
C LYS A 17 -8.39 1.90 3.61
N GLN A 18 -8.17 1.92 4.93
CA GLN A 18 -7.56 0.79 5.61
C GLN A 18 -8.58 -0.34 5.70
N LEU A 19 -8.19 -1.53 5.25
CA LEU A 19 -8.99 -2.73 5.43
C LEU A 19 -8.76 -3.31 6.84
N ASN A 20 -9.77 -3.95 7.39
CA ASN A 20 -9.66 -4.61 8.69
C ASN A 20 -8.58 -5.71 8.63
N HIS A 21 -7.96 -5.97 9.78
CA HIS A 21 -7.06 -7.12 9.92
C HIS A 21 -7.78 -8.41 9.54
N VAL A 22 -7.11 -9.22 8.72
CA VAL A 22 -7.59 -10.51 8.26
C VAL A 22 -6.74 -11.59 8.94
N PRO A 23 -7.33 -12.41 9.83
CA PRO A 23 -6.63 -13.56 10.39
C PRO A 23 -6.10 -14.45 9.27
N ASP A 24 -4.92 -15.03 9.46
CA ASP A 24 -4.28 -15.96 8.51
C ASP A 24 -3.88 -15.34 7.15
N LEU A 25 -3.71 -14.02 7.10
CA LEU A 25 -3.03 -13.36 5.98
C LEU A 25 -1.50 -13.44 6.19
N TYR A 26 -0.78 -14.06 5.27
CA TYR A 26 0.67 -14.26 5.31
C TYR A 26 1.28 -14.00 3.92
N PRO A 27 2.60 -13.77 3.79
CA PRO A 27 3.17 -13.21 2.55
C PRO A 27 2.81 -13.91 1.22
N PRO A 28 2.66 -15.25 1.15
CA PRO A 28 2.19 -15.96 -0.04
C PRO A 28 0.73 -15.69 -0.46
N ASN A 29 -0.19 -15.45 0.47
CA ASN A 29 -1.62 -15.22 0.14
C ASN A 29 -2.05 -13.75 0.28
N ALA A 30 -1.24 -12.91 0.94
CA ALA A 30 -1.55 -11.52 1.18
C ALA A 30 -1.66 -10.69 -0.13
N PRO A 31 -0.71 -10.76 -1.09
CA PRO A 31 -0.81 -9.96 -2.32
C PRO A 31 -2.06 -10.25 -3.17
N PRO A 32 -2.42 -11.51 -3.51
CA PRO A 32 -3.62 -11.77 -4.30
C PRO A 32 -4.90 -11.40 -3.54
N TYR A 33 -4.93 -11.57 -2.22
CA TYR A 33 -6.07 -11.14 -1.40
C TYR A 33 -6.24 -9.62 -1.40
N SER A 34 -5.17 -8.87 -1.13
CA SER A 34 -5.21 -7.41 -1.08
C SER A 34 -5.61 -6.81 -2.43
N LYS A 35 -5.13 -7.40 -3.54
CA LYS A 35 -5.56 -7.00 -4.88
C LYS A 35 -7.08 -7.15 -5.04
N ALA A 36 -7.62 -8.33 -4.77
CA ALA A 36 -9.06 -8.60 -4.90
C ALA A 36 -9.90 -7.68 -3.99
N ALA A 37 -9.51 -7.51 -2.73
CA ALA A 37 -10.24 -6.69 -1.77
C ALA A 37 -10.24 -5.20 -2.16
N CYS A 38 -9.15 -4.69 -2.74
CA CYS A 38 -9.10 -3.34 -3.29
C CYS A 38 -9.97 -3.21 -4.55
N GLU A 39 -9.92 -4.18 -5.46
CA GLU A 39 -10.71 -4.19 -6.71
C GLU A 39 -12.22 -4.20 -6.44
N GLU A 40 -12.69 -4.95 -5.43
CA GLU A 40 -14.09 -4.97 -4.99
C GLU A 40 -14.61 -3.57 -4.56
N LEU A 41 -13.69 -2.70 -4.12
CA LEU A 41 -14.00 -1.33 -3.71
C LEU A 41 -13.76 -0.30 -4.82
N GLY A 42 -13.43 -0.73 -6.04
CA GLY A 42 -13.02 0.16 -7.13
C GLY A 42 -11.71 0.91 -6.82
N ALA A 43 -10.84 0.31 -5.99
CA ALA A 43 -9.56 0.85 -5.57
C ALA A 43 -8.40 -0.06 -6.01
N GLN A 44 -7.18 0.34 -5.67
CA GLN A 44 -5.97 -0.45 -5.87
C GLN A 44 -5.10 -0.40 -4.61
N PRO A 45 -4.23 -1.41 -4.37
CA PRO A 45 -3.28 -1.35 -3.28
C PRO A 45 -2.30 -0.18 -3.44
N VAL A 46 -1.61 0.17 -2.35
CA VAL A 46 -0.78 1.38 -2.27
C VAL A 46 0.35 1.36 -3.29
N ILE A 47 0.49 2.46 -4.05
CA ILE A 47 1.60 2.69 -4.96
C ILE A 47 2.46 3.83 -4.43
N ILE A 48 3.79 3.65 -4.45
CA ILE A 48 4.75 4.65 -3.98
C ILE A 48 5.48 5.23 -5.20
N ARG A 49 5.29 6.53 -5.48
CA ARG A 49 5.90 7.20 -6.65
C ARG A 49 7.14 8.01 -6.31
N ASN A 50 7.25 8.46 -5.08
CA ASN A 50 8.30 9.36 -4.64
C ASN A 50 8.52 9.25 -3.13
N GLN A 51 9.52 10.00 -2.64
CA GLN A 51 9.88 10.01 -1.23
C GLN A 51 8.74 10.51 -0.34
N GLU A 52 7.92 11.45 -0.82
CA GLU A 52 6.81 11.98 -0.03
C GLU A 52 5.67 10.96 0.12
N ASP A 53 5.38 10.15 -0.91
CA ASP A 53 4.45 9.01 -0.78
C ASP A 53 4.98 8.01 0.24
N HIS A 54 6.26 7.68 0.11
CA HIS A 54 6.94 6.76 1.01
C HIS A 54 6.81 7.22 2.46
N ASP A 55 7.17 8.46 2.74
CA ASP A 55 7.17 9.03 4.10
C ASP A 55 5.76 9.10 4.67
N PHE A 56 4.77 9.45 3.85
CA PHE A 56 3.37 9.45 4.24
C PHE A 56 2.92 8.06 4.67
N TRP A 57 3.03 7.06 3.80
CA TRP A 57 2.63 5.69 4.12
C TRP A 57 3.43 5.11 5.28
N TYR A 58 4.72 5.46 5.38
CA TYR A 58 5.56 5.00 6.48
C TYR A 58 5.11 5.60 7.81
N SER A 59 4.62 6.84 7.81
CA SER A 59 4.01 7.45 8.99
C SER A 59 2.71 6.74 9.40
N ILE A 60 1.88 6.33 8.43
CA ILE A 60 0.65 5.56 8.70
C ILE A 60 0.99 4.21 9.33
N ALA A 61 1.96 3.48 8.76
CA ALA A 61 2.45 2.21 9.30
C ALA A 61 2.93 2.37 10.76
N LYS A 62 3.74 3.38 11.06
CA LYS A 62 4.20 3.65 12.44
C LYS A 62 3.05 3.97 13.39
N GLN A 63 2.06 4.74 12.94
CA GLN A 63 0.89 5.08 13.77
C GLN A 63 0.05 3.84 14.09
N ASP A 64 -0.12 2.93 13.13
CA ASP A 64 -0.81 1.66 13.34
C ASP A 64 -0.06 0.78 14.36
N MET A 65 1.27 0.66 14.23
CA MET A 65 2.11 -0.04 15.23
C MET A 65 1.98 0.57 16.62
N ALA A 66 2.00 1.90 16.73
CA ALA A 66 1.90 2.59 18.02
C ALA A 66 0.55 2.36 18.71
N LYS A 67 -0.50 2.00 17.96
CA LYS A 67 -1.82 1.64 18.47
C LYS A 67 -1.96 0.14 18.77
N GLY A 68 -0.88 -0.64 18.62
CA GLY A 68 -0.87 -2.09 18.83
C GLY A 68 -1.21 -2.93 17.59
N GLY A 69 -1.29 -2.31 16.41
CA GLY A 69 -1.40 -3.00 15.13
C GLY A 69 -0.05 -3.54 14.63
N GLU A 70 -0.07 -4.22 13.48
CA GLU A 70 1.14 -4.77 12.87
C GLU A 70 1.95 -3.72 12.08
N GLY A 71 1.31 -2.62 11.65
CA GLY A 71 1.95 -1.61 10.81
C GLY A 71 2.29 -2.08 9.41
N ASN A 72 1.71 -3.19 8.96
CA ASN A 72 1.95 -3.72 7.63
C ASN A 72 1.08 -2.98 6.61
N ILE A 73 1.70 -2.46 5.55
CA ILE A 73 1.02 -1.84 4.41
C ILE A 73 1.27 -2.71 3.20
N MET A 74 0.18 -3.12 2.54
CA MET A 74 0.27 -3.91 1.31
C MET A 74 0.49 -2.98 0.12
N LEU A 75 1.67 -3.11 -0.48
CA LEU A 75 2.04 -2.40 -1.70
C LEU A 75 1.46 -3.10 -2.92
N GLY A 76 1.02 -2.31 -3.90
CA GLY A 76 0.51 -2.78 -5.18
C GLY A 76 1.62 -3.20 -6.13
N ILE A 77 2.53 -4.06 -5.68
CA ILE A 77 3.59 -4.63 -6.52
C ILE A 77 3.11 -5.98 -7.07
N GLU A 78 3.19 -6.15 -8.38
CA GLU A 78 2.92 -7.42 -9.05
C GLU A 78 4.06 -7.83 -9.97
N CYS A 79 4.13 -9.12 -10.30
CA CYS A 79 5.08 -9.64 -11.29
C CYS A 79 4.37 -9.81 -12.64
N ASN A 80 4.77 -9.02 -13.63
CA ASN A 80 4.31 -9.17 -15.00
C ASN A 80 5.35 -9.95 -15.81
N LEU A 81 5.08 -11.25 -15.99
CA LEU A 81 5.93 -12.25 -16.65
C LEU A 81 7.32 -12.40 -16.02
N THR A 82 8.20 -11.41 -16.22
CA THR A 82 9.61 -11.42 -15.83
C THR A 82 10.04 -10.19 -15.04
N LYS A 83 9.13 -9.23 -14.79
CA LYS A 83 9.48 -7.95 -14.16
C LYS A 83 8.45 -7.57 -13.11
N TYR A 84 8.93 -7.05 -11.99
CA TYR A 84 8.07 -6.39 -11.02
C TYR A 84 7.63 -5.02 -11.54
N GLN A 85 6.34 -4.74 -11.39
CA GLN A 85 5.69 -3.49 -11.77
C GLN A 85 4.66 -3.11 -10.70
N TRP A 86 4.20 -1.87 -10.72
CA TRP A 86 3.01 -1.49 -9.97
C TRP A 86 1.76 -2.09 -10.62
N MET A 87 0.72 -2.38 -9.83
CA MET A 87 -0.52 -2.99 -10.29
C MET A 87 -1.32 -2.12 -11.27
N ASP A 88 -1.00 -0.83 -11.40
CA ASP A 88 -1.53 0.02 -12.46
C ASP A 88 -0.76 -0.08 -13.80
N GLY A 89 0.18 -1.01 -13.88
CA GLY A 89 0.98 -1.30 -15.07
C GLY A 89 2.24 -0.46 -15.22
N SER A 90 2.48 0.50 -14.33
CA SER A 90 3.67 1.35 -14.39
C SER A 90 4.92 0.68 -13.80
N ASN A 91 6.10 1.13 -14.21
CA ASN A 91 7.36 0.59 -13.72
C ASN A 91 7.61 0.99 -12.25
N ILE A 92 8.29 0.12 -11.49
CA ILE A 92 8.85 0.48 -10.19
C ILE A 92 10.15 1.27 -10.42
N ASP A 93 10.03 2.58 -10.42
CA ASP A 93 11.12 3.54 -10.64
C ASP A 93 11.60 4.20 -9.34
N PHE A 94 10.72 4.33 -8.35
CA PHE A 94 11.07 4.84 -7.04
C PHE A 94 11.80 3.80 -6.17
N LYS A 95 12.91 4.23 -5.59
CA LYS A 95 13.66 3.49 -4.55
C LYS A 95 13.94 4.46 -3.40
N PRO A 96 13.42 4.19 -2.18
CA PRO A 96 13.64 5.04 -1.03
C PRO A 96 15.12 5.06 -0.68
N SER A 97 15.63 6.23 -0.32
CA SER A 97 17.02 6.38 0.10
C SER A 97 17.20 6.00 1.58
N GLY A 98 18.33 5.38 1.93
CA GLY A 98 18.75 5.22 3.32
C GLY A 98 18.09 4.08 4.09
N THR A 99 17.99 4.22 5.43
CA THR A 99 17.42 3.22 6.36
C THR A 99 15.90 3.09 6.29
N ASP A 100 15.24 3.95 5.52
CA ASP A 100 13.79 4.00 5.39
C ASP A 100 13.22 2.99 4.37
N MET A 101 14.03 2.04 3.87
CA MET A 101 13.58 0.95 2.97
C MET A 101 12.46 0.05 3.53
N GLY A 102 12.08 0.22 4.79
CA GLY A 102 11.21 -0.68 5.53
C GLY A 102 9.82 -0.94 4.93
N LEU A 103 9.27 -0.05 4.10
CA LEU A 103 8.00 -0.33 3.39
C LEU A 103 8.18 -1.15 2.13
N ILE A 104 9.31 -1.03 1.43
CA ILE A 104 9.52 -1.72 0.14
C ILE A 104 10.11 -3.13 0.35
N THR A 105 10.76 -3.38 1.49
CA THR A 105 11.41 -4.67 1.77
C THR A 105 10.60 -5.62 2.67
N ARG A 106 9.40 -5.23 3.10
CA ARG A 106 8.54 -6.05 3.98
C ARG A 106 7.55 -6.90 3.19
#